data_AF-A0A5S4GN07-F1
#
_entry.id   AF-A0A5S4GN07-F1
#
_cell.length_a   1.000
_cell.length_b   1.000
_cell.length_c   1.000
_cell.angle_alpha   90.00
_cell.angle_beta   90.00
_cell.angle_gamma   90.00
#
_symmetry.space_group_name_H-M   'P 1'
#
loop_
_entity.id
_entity.type
_entity.pdbx_description
1 polymer ?
#
loop_
_entity_poly.entity_id
_entity_poly.type
_entity_poly.pdbx_seq_one_letter_code
_entity_poly.pdbx_strand_id
1 'polypeptide(L)'
;PSGSPDSRPAEAPGGPPSGVSDGTPPGAGRPARADARRNREKLLAAARAAFAAADDTVALEAIAREAGVGIGTLYRHFPTREALVEAVYGAELDDVTTSAPALLAELPPEAALRAWMDRYAVFVATKRGMIDTLRAGWASGTMATPTTRERVVGAIATILAEGARTGTLRADVDAEDITTMLLGVFLSTTAGNTPEQTGRLLDLVVDALRPFAGPEDQQRPAADRPPRD
;
A
#
# COMPACT_ATOMS: atom_id res chain seq x y z
N PRO A 1 85.01 6.87 16.71
CA PRO A 1 85.15 7.64 17.97
C PRO A 1 83.78 7.72 18.67
N SER A 2 83.51 6.93 19.72
CA SER A 2 84.18 6.88 21.04
C SER A 2 83.98 8.20 21.82
N GLY A 3 83.33 8.21 22.99
CA GLY A 3 82.77 7.06 23.74
C GLY A 3 81.83 7.43 24.89
N SER A 4 81.48 6.44 25.73
CA SER A 4 80.62 6.53 26.92
C SER A 4 81.32 7.24 28.11
N PRO A 5 80.61 7.60 29.22
CA PRO A 5 80.09 6.67 30.25
C PRO A 5 78.53 6.67 30.36
N ASP A 6 77.80 5.76 31.03
CA ASP A 6 77.90 5.10 32.36
C ASP A 6 77.47 6.06 33.52
N SER A 7 76.61 5.74 34.52
CA SER A 7 76.14 4.44 35.07
C SER A 7 74.66 4.41 35.58
N ARG A 8 74.23 3.20 35.99
CA ARG A 8 72.92 2.77 36.60
C ARG A 8 72.96 2.76 38.16
N PRO A 9 71.94 2.25 38.92
CA PRO A 9 70.49 2.00 38.70
C PRO A 9 69.66 2.84 39.74
N ALA A 10 68.60 2.46 40.50
CA ALA A 10 67.64 1.33 40.61
C ALA A 10 66.40 1.74 41.47
N GLU A 11 65.19 1.21 41.23
CA GLU A 11 64.28 0.62 42.26
C GLU A 11 62.95 0.05 41.70
N ALA A 12 62.34 -0.87 42.45
CA ALA A 12 61.03 -1.54 42.27
C ALA A 12 60.69 -2.26 43.61
N PRO A 13 59.44 -2.64 43.96
CA PRO A 13 58.30 -2.97 43.07
C PRO A 13 56.90 -2.45 43.53
N GLY A 14 55.85 -2.79 42.77
CA GLY A 14 54.44 -2.62 43.16
C GLY A 14 53.50 -3.53 42.36
N GLY A 15 52.53 -4.16 43.03
CA GLY A 15 51.61 -5.15 42.43
C GLY A 15 50.32 -4.56 41.83
N PRO A 16 49.55 -5.35 41.07
CA PRO A 16 48.33 -4.90 40.39
C PRO A 16 47.08 -4.90 41.29
N PRO A 17 46.03 -4.17 40.87
CA PRO A 17 44.69 -4.75 40.90
C PRO A 17 43.98 -4.65 39.55
N SER A 18 43.15 -5.65 39.23
CA SER A 18 42.25 -5.64 38.07
C SER A 18 41.13 -4.62 38.25
N GLY A 19 40.89 -3.76 37.25
CA GLY A 19 39.75 -2.86 37.19
C GLY A 19 38.85 -3.19 36.00
N VAL A 20 37.67 -3.76 36.25
CA VAL A 20 36.67 -4.01 35.20
C VAL A 20 35.76 -2.79 35.07
N SER A 21 35.69 -2.23 33.86
CA SER A 21 34.69 -1.24 33.48
C SER A 21 34.33 -1.35 31.99
N ASP A 22 34.08 -2.58 31.52
CA ASP A 22 33.26 -2.75 30.31
C ASP A 22 31.85 -2.26 30.62
N GLY A 23 31.55 -1.05 30.15
CA GLY A 23 30.41 -0.24 30.56
C GLY A 23 29.49 0.16 29.41
N THR A 24 29.55 -0.54 28.28
CA THR A 24 28.62 -0.31 27.15
C THR A 24 27.26 -0.93 27.47
N PRO A 25 26.14 -0.18 27.62
CA PRO A 25 24.84 -0.76 27.94
C PRO A 25 24.14 -1.27 26.65
N PRO A 26 23.98 -2.59 26.43
CA PRO A 26 23.46 -3.12 25.18
C PRO A 26 21.94 -3.37 25.31
N GLY A 27 21.11 -2.32 25.15
CA GLY A 27 19.65 -2.47 25.35
C GLY A 27 18.73 -1.52 24.57
N ALA A 28 19.03 -0.21 24.53
CA ALA A 28 18.06 0.79 24.06
C ALA A 28 17.63 0.66 22.59
N GLY A 29 18.44 0.04 21.73
CA GLY A 29 18.26 0.02 20.28
C GLY A 29 17.18 -0.93 19.72
N ARG A 30 16.54 -1.78 20.55
CA ARG A 30 15.51 -2.74 20.09
C ARG A 30 14.07 -2.32 20.43
N PRO A 31 13.71 -1.96 21.67
CA PRO A 31 12.34 -1.55 22.02
C PRO A 31 11.90 -0.29 21.26
N ALA A 32 12.71 0.78 21.34
CA ALA A 32 12.40 2.07 20.73
C ALA A 32 12.18 2.01 19.21
N ARG A 33 12.83 1.08 18.50
CA ARG A 33 12.59 0.86 17.05
C ARG A 33 11.25 0.18 16.78
N ALA A 34 10.84 -0.77 17.62
CA ALA A 34 9.53 -1.41 17.51
C ALA A 34 8.39 -0.42 17.81
N ASP A 35 8.56 0.45 18.80
CA ASP A 35 7.58 1.48 19.15
C ASP A 35 7.52 2.61 18.12
N ALA A 36 8.66 3.04 17.57
CA ALA A 36 8.69 3.96 16.43
C ALA A 36 7.98 3.38 15.20
N ARG A 37 8.11 2.08 14.93
CA ARG A 37 7.40 1.42 13.83
C ARG A 37 5.88 1.37 14.10
N ARG A 38 5.47 0.95 15.29
CA ARG A 38 4.06 0.93 15.72
C ARG A 38 3.40 2.31 15.67
N ASN A 39 4.12 3.37 16.05
CA ASN A 39 3.60 4.73 15.98
C ASN A 39 3.45 5.21 14.52
N ARG A 40 4.36 4.85 13.62
CA ARG A 40 4.20 5.09 12.17
C ARG A 40 3.03 4.31 11.58
N GLU A 41 2.88 3.04 11.93
CA GLU A 41 1.75 2.17 11.51
C GLU A 41 0.40 2.80 11.92
N LYS A 42 0.26 3.22 13.19
CA LYS A 42 -0.95 3.92 13.69
C LYS A 42 -1.21 5.24 12.97
N LEU A 43 -0.18 6.06 12.75
CA LEU A 43 -0.31 7.33 12.03
C LEU A 43 -0.78 7.15 10.59
N LEU A 44 -0.27 6.15 9.88
CA LEU A 44 -0.71 5.83 8.51
C LEU A 44 -2.17 5.34 8.50
N ALA A 45 -2.57 4.49 9.45
CA ALA A 45 -3.95 4.01 9.55
C ALA A 45 -4.95 5.14 9.87
N ALA A 46 -4.60 6.02 10.83
CA ALA A 46 -5.43 7.18 11.17
C ALA A 46 -5.51 8.20 10.02
N ALA A 47 -4.40 8.46 9.34
CA ALA A 47 -4.36 9.36 8.19
C ALA A 47 -5.18 8.82 7.02
N ARG A 48 -5.06 7.51 6.72
CA ARG A 48 -5.86 6.80 5.72
C ARG A 48 -7.36 6.97 5.96
N ALA A 49 -7.82 6.65 7.17
CA ALA A 49 -9.23 6.81 7.54
C ALA A 49 -9.71 8.27 7.42
N ALA A 50 -8.89 9.23 7.88
CA ALA A 50 -9.24 10.64 7.83
C ALA A 50 -9.28 11.21 6.41
N PHE A 51 -8.37 10.81 5.51
CA PHE A 51 -8.39 11.22 4.10
C PHE A 51 -9.48 10.51 3.28
N ALA A 52 -9.83 9.26 3.59
CA ALA A 52 -10.93 8.54 2.94
C ALA A 52 -12.31 9.15 3.27
N ALA A 53 -12.48 9.68 4.48
CA ALA A 53 -13.69 10.36 4.93
C ALA A 53 -13.73 11.88 4.65
N ALA A 54 -12.77 12.41 3.87
CA ALA A 54 -12.61 13.84 3.67
C ALA A 54 -13.36 14.38 2.44
N ASP A 55 -14.13 15.45 2.67
CA ASP A 55 -14.61 16.38 1.63
C ASP A 55 -13.86 17.74 1.67
N ASP A 56 -13.02 17.98 2.69
CA ASP A 56 -12.17 19.17 2.87
C ASP A 56 -10.87 18.81 3.63
N THR A 57 -9.99 19.79 3.83
CA THR A 57 -8.61 19.69 4.33
C THR A 57 -8.49 19.06 5.73
N VAL A 58 -8.02 17.82 5.78
CA VAL A 58 -7.79 17.08 7.04
C VAL A 58 -6.71 17.74 7.92
N ALA A 59 -7.03 18.05 9.18
CA ALA A 59 -6.08 18.57 10.17
C ALA A 59 -5.10 17.50 10.70
N LEU A 60 -3.82 17.82 10.81
CA LEU A 60 -2.78 16.87 11.26
C LEU A 60 -2.89 16.55 12.76
N GLU A 61 -3.39 17.51 13.54
CA GLU A 61 -3.68 17.39 14.97
C GLU A 61 -4.79 16.37 15.22
N ALA A 62 -5.78 16.29 14.32
CA ALA A 62 -6.83 15.28 14.38
C ALA A 62 -6.26 13.88 14.08
N ILE A 63 -5.41 13.73 13.07
CA ILE A 63 -4.71 12.47 12.74
C ILE A 63 -3.84 12.00 13.92
N ALA A 64 -3.04 12.90 14.52
CA ALA A 64 -2.18 12.57 15.66
C ALA A 64 -3.00 12.10 16.88
N ARG A 65 -4.07 12.83 17.20
CA ARG A 65 -5.02 12.48 18.27
C ARG A 65 -5.66 11.10 18.03
N GLU A 66 -6.12 10.84 16.81
CA GLU A 66 -6.78 9.58 16.45
C GLU A 66 -5.82 8.38 16.48
N ALA A 67 -4.57 8.57 16.02
CA ALA A 67 -3.50 7.59 16.17
C ALA A 67 -3.04 7.38 17.64
N GLY A 68 -3.53 8.18 18.59
CA GLY A 68 -3.11 8.14 19.99
C GLY A 68 -1.65 8.55 20.21
N VAL A 69 -1.12 9.47 19.40
CA VAL A 69 0.26 9.96 19.49
C VAL A 69 0.32 11.49 19.59
N GLY A 70 1.37 12.02 20.22
CA GLY A 70 1.59 13.46 20.26
C GLY A 70 1.88 14.04 18.86
N ILE A 71 1.44 15.26 18.58
CA ILE A 71 1.69 15.96 17.32
C ILE A 71 3.19 16.11 17.01
N GLY A 72 4.03 16.29 18.04
CA GLY A 72 5.49 16.26 17.90
C GLY A 72 6.09 14.89 17.54
N THR A 73 5.34 13.80 17.69
CA THR A 73 5.70 12.46 17.20
C THR A 73 5.29 12.31 15.73
N LEU A 74 4.15 12.87 15.31
CA LEU A 74 3.76 12.95 13.89
C LEU A 74 4.85 13.67 13.08
N TYR A 75 5.23 14.89 13.47
CA TYR A 75 6.26 15.67 12.77
C TYR A 75 7.66 15.02 12.80
N ARG A 76 7.95 14.10 13.72
CA ARG A 76 9.20 13.29 13.72
C ARG A 76 9.17 12.14 12.71
N HIS A 77 7.99 11.64 12.34
CA HIS A 77 7.82 10.60 11.32
C HIS A 77 7.52 11.16 9.93
N PHE A 78 6.91 12.36 9.87
CA PHE A 78 6.42 13.04 8.68
C PHE A 78 6.65 14.55 8.85
N PRO A 79 7.82 15.09 8.47
CA PRO A 79 8.18 16.48 8.76
C PRO A 79 7.28 17.54 8.11
N THR A 80 6.55 17.18 7.05
CA THR A 80 5.57 18.03 6.38
C THR A 80 4.27 17.27 6.08
N ARG A 81 3.22 17.97 5.66
CA ARG A 81 1.97 17.35 5.19
C ARG A 81 2.23 16.44 3.98
N GLU A 82 3.10 16.87 3.09
CA GLU A 82 3.49 16.18 1.86
C GLU A 82 4.14 14.84 2.22
N ALA A 83 5.06 14.80 3.19
CA ALA A 83 5.69 13.57 3.65
C ALA A 83 4.69 12.56 4.25
N LEU A 84 3.59 13.03 4.87
CA LEU A 84 2.50 12.15 5.33
C LEU A 84 1.65 11.67 4.16
N VAL A 85 1.25 12.57 3.27
CA VAL A 85 0.41 12.27 2.10
C VAL A 85 1.11 11.30 1.14
N GLU A 86 2.38 11.50 0.82
CA GLU A 86 3.17 10.61 -0.03
C GLU A 86 3.29 9.21 0.61
N ALA A 87 3.49 9.13 1.93
CA ALA A 87 3.60 7.86 2.64
C ALA A 87 2.26 7.11 2.77
N VAL A 88 1.14 7.81 2.94
CA VAL A 88 -0.22 7.21 2.89
C VAL A 88 -0.54 6.76 1.47
N TYR A 89 -0.27 7.59 0.48
CA TYR A 89 -0.52 7.29 -0.93
C TYR A 89 0.29 6.10 -1.44
N GLY A 90 1.57 6.03 -1.08
CA GLY A 90 2.43 4.89 -1.38
C GLY A 90 1.93 3.60 -0.72
N ALA A 91 1.63 3.65 0.59
CA ALA A 91 1.13 2.49 1.32
C ALA A 91 -0.21 1.97 0.79
N GLU A 92 -1.16 2.85 0.44
CA GLU A 92 -2.44 2.47 -0.15
C GLU A 92 -2.27 1.90 -1.57
N LEU A 93 -1.35 2.45 -2.37
CA LEU A 93 -1.03 1.93 -3.70
C LEU A 93 -0.36 0.54 -3.62
N ASP A 94 0.52 0.34 -2.65
CA ASP A 94 1.14 -0.96 -2.35
C ASP A 94 0.07 -1.97 -1.89
N ASP A 95 -0.75 -1.60 -0.90
CA ASP A 95 -1.81 -2.45 -0.35
C ASP A 95 -2.82 -2.91 -1.41
N VAL A 96 -3.21 -2.06 -2.39
CA VAL A 96 -4.15 -2.47 -3.45
C VAL A 96 -3.48 -3.25 -4.58
N THR A 97 -2.28 -2.86 -5.02
CA THR A 97 -1.64 -3.48 -6.20
C THR A 97 -0.98 -4.82 -5.89
N THR A 98 -0.47 -5.03 -4.67
CA THR A 98 0.03 -6.34 -4.21
C THR A 98 -1.10 -7.28 -3.76
N SER A 99 -2.35 -6.82 -3.74
CA SER A 99 -3.50 -7.53 -3.18
C SER A 99 -4.07 -8.62 -4.10
N ALA A 100 -3.82 -8.54 -5.41
CA ALA A 100 -4.40 -9.44 -6.42
C ALA A 100 -3.99 -10.93 -6.23
N PRO A 101 -2.71 -11.31 -6.06
CA PRO A 101 -2.33 -12.71 -5.87
C PRO A 101 -2.91 -13.33 -4.58
N ALA A 102 -3.09 -12.54 -3.52
CA ALA A 102 -3.71 -13.02 -2.28
C ALA A 102 -5.21 -13.30 -2.46
N LEU A 103 -5.93 -12.43 -3.18
CA LEU A 103 -7.35 -12.66 -3.50
C LEU A 103 -7.55 -13.89 -4.40
N LEU A 104 -6.68 -14.10 -5.39
CA LEU A 104 -6.71 -15.29 -6.26
C LEU A 104 -6.39 -16.61 -5.53
N ALA A 105 -5.72 -16.54 -4.37
CA ALA A 105 -5.46 -17.72 -3.54
C ALA A 105 -6.66 -18.12 -2.66
N GLU A 106 -7.65 -17.21 -2.49
CA GLU A 106 -8.81 -17.39 -1.59
C GLU A 106 -10.16 -17.41 -2.32
N LEU A 107 -10.25 -16.85 -3.53
CA LEU A 107 -11.50 -16.59 -4.26
C LEU A 107 -11.41 -16.97 -5.75
N PRO A 108 -12.51 -17.40 -6.39
CA PRO A 108 -12.62 -17.48 -7.85
C PRO A 108 -12.27 -16.15 -8.53
N PRO A 109 -11.65 -16.12 -9.73
CA PRO A 109 -11.11 -14.90 -10.33
C PRO A 109 -12.10 -13.74 -10.47
N GLU A 110 -13.37 -14.00 -10.75
CA GLU A 110 -14.44 -13.02 -10.81
C GLU A 110 -14.78 -12.39 -9.45
N ALA A 111 -14.72 -13.19 -8.37
CA ALA A 111 -14.90 -12.71 -7.00
C ALA A 111 -13.64 -12.01 -6.47
N ALA A 112 -12.45 -12.51 -6.84
CA ALA A 112 -11.17 -11.85 -6.60
C ALA A 112 -11.12 -10.48 -7.28
N LEU A 113 -11.58 -10.38 -8.54
CA LEU A 113 -11.69 -9.10 -9.26
C LEU A 113 -12.64 -8.14 -8.53
N ARG A 114 -13.82 -8.63 -8.13
CA ARG A 114 -14.81 -7.80 -7.43
C ARG A 114 -14.27 -7.27 -6.10
N ALA A 115 -13.62 -8.11 -5.29
CA ALA A 115 -13.00 -7.70 -4.03
C ALA A 115 -11.77 -6.79 -4.22
N TRP A 116 -11.04 -6.97 -5.32
CA TRP A 116 -9.95 -6.06 -5.70
C TRP A 116 -10.49 -4.67 -6.08
N MET A 117 -11.62 -4.61 -6.80
CA MET A 117 -12.28 -3.35 -7.15
C MET A 117 -12.78 -2.58 -5.91
N ASP A 118 -13.24 -3.23 -4.84
CA ASP A 118 -13.58 -2.54 -3.58
C ASP A 118 -12.33 -1.90 -2.94
N ARG A 119 -11.20 -2.63 -2.90
CA ARG A 119 -9.93 -2.09 -2.40
C ARG A 119 -9.45 -0.91 -3.26
N TYR A 120 -9.65 -0.96 -4.57
CA TYR A 120 -9.33 0.14 -5.48
C TYR A 120 -10.28 1.35 -5.31
N ALA A 121 -11.56 1.13 -5.02
CA ALA A 121 -12.50 2.19 -4.67
C ALA A 121 -12.06 2.95 -3.40
N VAL A 122 -11.60 2.22 -2.37
CA VAL A 122 -11.03 2.81 -1.15
C VAL A 122 -9.78 3.64 -1.47
N PHE A 123 -8.82 3.10 -2.23
CA PHE A 123 -7.64 3.86 -2.68
C PHE A 123 -8.01 5.16 -3.41
N VAL A 124 -9.01 5.12 -4.30
CA VAL A 124 -9.47 6.31 -5.04
C VAL A 124 -10.14 7.34 -4.10
N ALA A 125 -10.90 6.88 -3.10
CA ALA A 125 -11.47 7.76 -2.06
C ALA A 125 -10.38 8.41 -1.20
N THR A 126 -9.43 7.64 -0.66
CA THR A 126 -8.28 8.16 0.10
C THR A 126 -7.45 9.14 -0.74
N LYS A 127 -7.21 8.83 -2.02
CA LYS A 127 -6.52 9.72 -2.97
C LYS A 127 -7.27 11.04 -3.19
N ARG A 128 -8.61 11.03 -3.21
CA ARG A 128 -9.44 12.23 -3.36
C ARG A 128 -9.19 13.23 -2.23
N GLY A 129 -9.20 12.77 -0.97
CA GLY A 129 -8.91 13.61 0.20
C GLY A 129 -7.47 14.14 0.28
N MET A 130 -6.57 13.65 -0.59
CA MET A 130 -5.17 14.07 -0.69
C MET A 130 -4.86 14.85 -1.99
N ILE A 131 -5.84 15.03 -2.90
CA ILE A 131 -5.55 15.29 -4.32
C ILE A 131 -4.79 16.59 -4.58
N ASP A 132 -5.05 17.66 -3.82
CA ASP A 132 -4.41 18.94 -4.03
C ASP A 132 -3.00 19.01 -3.42
N THR A 133 -2.76 18.31 -2.32
CA THR A 133 -1.38 18.10 -1.80
C THR A 133 -0.56 17.24 -2.77
N LEU A 134 -1.15 16.19 -3.35
CA LEU A 134 -0.50 15.37 -4.37
C LEU A 134 -0.17 16.18 -5.64
N ARG A 135 -1.14 16.96 -6.16
CA ARG A 135 -0.94 17.88 -7.30
C ARG A 135 0.18 18.88 -7.05
N ALA A 136 0.17 19.55 -5.90
CA ALA A 136 1.20 20.52 -5.52
C ALA A 136 2.58 19.84 -5.33
N GLY A 137 2.61 18.65 -4.73
CA GLY A 137 3.82 17.85 -4.52
C GLY A 137 4.50 17.46 -5.83
N TRP A 138 3.72 16.93 -6.79
CA TRP A 138 4.23 16.57 -8.11
C TRP A 138 4.63 17.80 -8.94
N ALA A 139 3.81 18.87 -8.95
CA ALA A 139 4.10 20.09 -9.71
C ALA A 139 5.33 20.86 -9.20
N SER A 140 5.66 20.73 -7.92
CA SER A 140 6.87 21.30 -7.31
C SER A 140 8.09 20.38 -7.35
N GLY A 141 7.93 19.12 -7.77
CA GLY A 141 8.97 18.09 -7.71
C GLY A 141 9.36 17.66 -6.29
N THR A 142 8.52 17.96 -5.28
CA THR A 142 8.75 17.56 -3.88
C THR A 142 8.22 16.16 -3.56
N MET A 143 7.38 15.60 -4.43
CA MET A 143 6.97 14.19 -4.45
C MET A 143 7.36 13.53 -5.77
N ALA A 144 7.62 12.23 -5.76
CA ALA A 144 7.84 11.48 -6.98
C ALA A 144 6.56 11.29 -7.81
N THR A 145 6.63 11.47 -9.13
CA THR A 145 5.54 11.12 -10.06
C THR A 145 5.31 9.61 -10.03
N PRO A 146 4.10 9.12 -9.68
CA PRO A 146 3.91 7.71 -9.36
C PRO A 146 3.53 6.85 -10.58
N THR A 147 4.05 5.63 -10.65
CA THR A 147 3.69 4.60 -11.64
C THR A 147 2.30 3.97 -11.38
N THR A 148 1.38 4.71 -10.76
CA THR A 148 0.08 4.21 -10.29
C THR A 148 -0.74 3.51 -11.38
N ARG A 149 -0.77 4.07 -12.60
CA ARG A 149 -1.57 3.51 -13.70
C ARG A 149 -1.03 2.15 -14.14
N GLU A 150 0.27 2.06 -14.41
CA GLU A 150 0.99 0.82 -14.73
C GLU A 150 0.78 -0.27 -13.66
N ARG A 151 0.95 0.08 -12.37
CA ARG A 151 0.79 -0.87 -11.27
C ARG A 151 -0.66 -1.36 -11.08
N VAL A 152 -1.64 -0.49 -11.36
CA VAL A 152 -3.08 -0.84 -11.35
C VAL A 152 -3.41 -1.78 -12.52
N VAL A 153 -2.96 -1.45 -13.72
CA VAL A 153 -3.14 -2.27 -14.94
C VAL A 153 -2.52 -3.65 -14.73
N GLY A 154 -1.30 -3.74 -14.17
CA GLY A 154 -0.66 -5.02 -13.86
C GLY A 154 -1.42 -5.89 -12.85
N ALA A 155 -2.02 -5.28 -11.82
CA ALA A 155 -2.84 -6.00 -10.85
C ALA A 155 -4.14 -6.54 -11.49
N ILE A 156 -4.81 -5.75 -12.32
CA ILE A 156 -6.00 -6.17 -13.08
C ILE A 156 -5.63 -7.27 -14.09
N ALA A 157 -4.56 -7.09 -14.85
CA ALA A 157 -4.07 -8.07 -15.83
C ALA A 157 -3.75 -9.44 -15.18
N THR A 158 -3.22 -9.44 -13.96
CA THR A 158 -2.98 -10.68 -13.18
C THR A 158 -4.28 -11.44 -12.92
N ILE A 159 -5.37 -10.74 -12.58
CA ILE A 159 -6.68 -11.35 -12.31
C ILE A 159 -7.38 -11.78 -13.61
N LEU A 160 -7.33 -10.95 -14.66
CA LEU A 160 -7.90 -11.28 -15.96
C LEU A 160 -7.22 -12.51 -16.60
N ALA A 161 -5.90 -12.61 -16.51
CA ALA A 161 -5.14 -13.75 -17.03
C ALA A 161 -5.54 -15.06 -16.33
N GLU A 162 -5.71 -15.04 -15.01
CA GLU A 162 -6.14 -16.21 -14.24
C GLU A 162 -7.61 -16.57 -14.53
N GLY A 163 -8.50 -15.59 -14.63
CA GLY A 163 -9.90 -15.80 -15.01
C GLY A 163 -10.10 -16.33 -16.44
N ALA A 164 -9.26 -15.90 -17.37
CA ALA A 164 -9.19 -16.47 -18.72
C ALA A 164 -8.64 -17.92 -18.70
N ARG A 165 -7.68 -18.21 -17.82
CA ARG A 165 -7.08 -19.56 -17.64
C ARG A 165 -8.04 -20.55 -16.98
N THR A 166 -8.91 -20.10 -16.08
CA THR A 166 -10.01 -20.91 -15.51
C THR A 166 -11.24 -20.97 -16.39
N GLY A 167 -11.37 -20.06 -17.36
CA GLY A 167 -12.57 -19.89 -18.18
C GLY A 167 -13.74 -19.26 -17.41
N THR A 168 -13.51 -18.61 -16.26
CA THR A 168 -14.55 -17.88 -15.52
C THR A 168 -14.65 -16.40 -15.89
N LEU A 169 -13.66 -15.87 -16.61
CA LEU A 169 -13.67 -14.57 -17.28
C LEU A 169 -13.35 -14.73 -18.78
N ARG A 170 -13.80 -13.77 -19.59
CA ARG A 170 -13.51 -13.69 -21.04
C ARG A 170 -12.05 -13.26 -21.30
N ALA A 171 -11.47 -13.76 -22.38
CA ALA A 171 -10.04 -13.59 -22.70
C ALA A 171 -9.73 -12.48 -23.72
N ASP A 172 -10.73 -11.73 -24.17
CA ASP A 172 -10.69 -10.77 -25.28
C ASP A 172 -10.79 -9.30 -24.83
N VAL A 173 -10.41 -9.00 -23.59
CA VAL A 173 -10.51 -7.65 -22.97
C VAL A 173 -9.18 -7.24 -22.34
N ASP A 174 -8.75 -6.00 -22.59
CA ASP A 174 -7.53 -5.44 -22.01
C ASP A 174 -7.73 -4.95 -20.57
N ALA A 175 -6.72 -5.10 -19.74
CA ALA A 175 -6.68 -4.52 -18.39
C ALA A 175 -6.67 -2.98 -18.42
N GLU A 176 -6.21 -2.37 -19.52
CA GLU A 176 -6.28 -0.93 -19.75
C GLU A 176 -7.70 -0.41 -19.96
N ASP A 177 -8.54 -1.17 -20.66
CA ASP A 177 -9.96 -0.82 -20.84
C ASP A 177 -10.69 -0.92 -19.50
N ILE A 178 -10.46 -1.99 -18.74
CA ILE A 178 -11.06 -2.15 -17.39
C ILE A 178 -10.56 -1.06 -16.43
N THR A 179 -9.27 -0.69 -16.47
CA THR A 179 -8.74 0.47 -15.72
C THR A 179 -9.47 1.75 -16.09
N THR A 180 -9.72 1.97 -17.39
CA THR A 180 -10.42 3.15 -17.91
C THR A 180 -11.90 3.18 -17.52
N MET A 181 -12.59 2.04 -17.57
CA MET A 181 -13.97 1.88 -17.09
C MET A 181 -14.09 2.17 -15.61
N LEU A 182 -13.18 1.65 -14.78
CA LEU A 182 -13.17 1.90 -13.33
C LEU A 182 -12.95 3.38 -12.99
N LEU A 183 -12.03 4.05 -13.68
CA LEU A 183 -11.86 5.50 -13.57
C LEU A 183 -13.14 6.26 -13.96
N GLY A 184 -13.83 5.83 -15.02
CA GLY A 184 -15.13 6.38 -15.43
C GLY A 184 -16.22 6.21 -14.38
N VAL A 185 -16.31 5.04 -13.74
CA VAL A 185 -17.22 4.76 -12.62
C VAL A 185 -16.94 5.70 -11.46
N PHE A 186 -15.70 5.73 -10.94
CA PHE A 186 -15.38 6.52 -9.74
C PHE A 186 -15.46 8.02 -9.96
N LEU A 187 -15.10 8.54 -11.14
CA LEU A 187 -15.29 9.95 -11.47
C LEU A 187 -16.78 10.30 -11.50
N SER A 188 -17.59 9.47 -12.15
CA SER A 188 -19.06 9.67 -12.23
C SER A 188 -19.73 9.57 -10.87
N THR A 189 -19.27 8.70 -9.97
CA THR A 189 -19.89 8.57 -8.64
C THR A 189 -19.45 9.61 -7.61
N THR A 190 -18.51 10.51 -7.92
CA THR A 190 -18.11 11.59 -7.00
C THR A 190 -19.21 12.63 -6.72
N ALA A 191 -20.16 12.83 -7.63
CA ALA A 191 -21.16 13.90 -7.56
C ALA A 191 -22.57 13.36 -7.29
N GLY A 192 -22.97 13.28 -6.01
CA GLY A 192 -24.35 13.00 -5.60
C GLY A 192 -24.85 11.56 -5.76
N ASN A 193 -23.99 10.62 -6.18
CA ASN A 193 -24.30 9.19 -6.26
C ASN A 193 -23.94 8.49 -4.94
N THR A 194 -24.69 7.44 -4.59
CA THR A 194 -24.51 6.74 -3.30
C THR A 194 -23.52 5.55 -3.41
N PRO A 195 -22.94 5.06 -2.31
CA PRO A 195 -22.02 3.90 -2.33
C PRO A 195 -22.62 2.65 -2.99
N GLU A 196 -23.93 2.42 -2.82
CA GLU A 196 -24.65 1.31 -3.42
C GLU A 196 -24.70 1.40 -4.95
N GLN A 197 -24.65 2.62 -5.52
CA GLN A 197 -24.56 2.82 -6.96
C GLN A 197 -23.16 2.51 -7.49
N THR A 198 -22.10 2.90 -6.76
CA THR A 198 -20.73 2.46 -7.06
C THR A 198 -20.66 0.93 -7.03
N GLY A 199 -21.22 0.28 -6.00
CA GLY A 199 -21.32 -1.17 -5.91
C GLY A 199 -21.95 -1.81 -7.15
N ARG A 200 -23.19 -1.42 -7.50
CA ARG A 200 -23.89 -1.93 -8.70
C ARG A 200 -23.13 -1.69 -10.00
N LEU A 201 -22.39 -0.59 -10.12
CA LEU A 201 -21.56 -0.31 -11.30
C LEU A 201 -20.34 -1.24 -11.36
N LEU A 202 -19.70 -1.54 -10.24
CA LEU A 202 -18.61 -2.53 -10.17
C LEU A 202 -19.11 -3.95 -10.46
N ASP A 203 -20.30 -4.31 -9.95
CA ASP A 203 -20.95 -5.59 -10.25
C ASP A 203 -21.18 -5.75 -11.76
N LEU A 204 -21.67 -4.69 -12.44
CA LEU A 204 -21.85 -4.67 -13.89
C LEU A 204 -20.54 -4.79 -14.70
N VAL A 205 -19.41 -4.27 -14.20
CA VAL A 205 -18.09 -4.48 -14.86
C VAL A 205 -17.68 -5.95 -14.77
N VAL A 206 -17.90 -6.61 -13.63
CA VAL A 206 -17.59 -8.04 -13.45
C VAL A 206 -18.54 -8.93 -14.26
N ASP A 207 -19.83 -8.60 -14.31
CA ASP A 207 -20.80 -9.32 -15.13
C ASP A 207 -20.48 -9.22 -16.64
N ALA A 208 -20.04 -8.06 -17.13
CA ALA A 208 -19.62 -7.85 -18.53
C ALA A 208 -18.31 -8.57 -18.91
N LEU A 209 -17.56 -9.04 -17.92
CA LEU A 209 -16.35 -9.83 -18.07
C LEU A 209 -16.58 -11.35 -17.99
N ARG A 210 -17.79 -11.83 -17.65
CA ARG A 210 -18.09 -13.27 -17.72
C ARG A 210 -18.07 -13.76 -19.18
N PRO A 211 -17.75 -15.05 -19.43
CA PRO A 211 -17.82 -15.63 -20.76
C PRO A 211 -19.21 -15.48 -21.37
N PHE A 212 -19.27 -14.96 -22.59
CA PHE A 212 -20.51 -14.94 -23.36
C PHE A 212 -20.81 -16.35 -23.89
N ALA A 213 -21.88 -16.97 -23.39
CA ALA A 213 -22.38 -18.24 -23.90
C ALA A 213 -22.96 -18.06 -25.31
N GLY A 214 -22.07 -18.14 -26.31
CA GLY A 214 -22.39 -17.93 -27.71
C GLY A 214 -23.53 -18.80 -28.21
N PRO A 215 -24.24 -18.41 -29.28
CA PRO A 215 -25.35 -19.20 -29.83
C PRO A 215 -24.91 -20.61 -30.23
N GLU A 216 -23.64 -20.85 -30.54
CA GLU A 216 -23.10 -22.16 -30.88
C GLU A 216 -23.19 -23.19 -29.72
N ASP A 217 -23.00 -22.76 -28.46
CA ASP A 217 -23.19 -23.63 -27.29
C ASP A 217 -24.68 -23.94 -27.01
N GLN A 218 -25.57 -23.04 -27.46
CA GLN A 218 -27.02 -23.24 -27.41
C GLN A 218 -27.49 -24.18 -28.52
N GLN A 219 -26.81 -24.16 -29.68
CA GLN A 219 -27.05 -25.02 -30.83
C GLN A 219 -26.43 -26.43 -30.70
N ARG A 220 -25.45 -26.62 -29.80
CA ARG A 220 -24.81 -27.91 -29.51
C ARG A 220 -25.86 -28.95 -29.05
N PRO A 221 -25.97 -30.14 -29.70
CA PRO A 221 -26.94 -31.16 -29.31
C PRO A 221 -26.82 -31.58 -27.85
N ALA A 222 -27.94 -31.87 -27.19
CA ALA A 222 -27.96 -32.22 -25.76
C ALA A 222 -27.17 -33.50 -25.41
N ALA A 223 -26.85 -34.35 -26.40
CA ALA A 223 -26.01 -35.53 -26.24
C ALA A 223 -24.50 -35.22 -26.14
N ASP A 224 -24.05 -34.06 -26.64
CA ASP A 224 -22.63 -33.65 -26.67
C ASP A 224 -22.27 -32.67 -25.53
N ARG A 225 -23.12 -32.55 -24.51
CA ARG A 225 -22.81 -31.77 -23.30
C ARG A 225 -22.21 -32.70 -22.25
N PRO A 226 -21.10 -32.32 -21.58
CA PRO A 226 -20.59 -33.09 -20.45
C PRO A 226 -21.65 -33.16 -19.34
N PRO A 227 -21.67 -34.22 -18.53
CA PRO A 227 -22.52 -34.28 -17.34
C PRO A 227 -22.19 -33.11 -16.40
N ARG A 228 -23.21 -32.63 -15.69
CA ARG A 228 -23.04 -31.66 -14.60
C ARG A 228 -22.92 -32.45 -13.30
N ASP A 229 -21.77 -32.36 -12.67
CA ASP A 229 -21.55 -32.70 -11.26
C ASP A 229 -22.03 -31.54 -10.35
#